data_AF-A0A4U9D927-F1
#
_entry.id   AF-A0A4U9D927-F1
#
_cell.length_a   1.000
_cell.length_b   1.000
_cell.length_c   1.000
_cell.angle_alpha   90.00
_cell.angle_beta   90.00
_cell.angle_gamma   90.00
#
_symmetry.space_group_name_H-M   'P 1'
#
loop_
_entity.id
_entity.type
_entity.pdbx_description
1 polymer ?
#
loop_
_entity_poly.entity_id
_entity_poly.type
_entity_poly.pdbx_seq_one_letter_code
_entity_poly.pdbx_strand_id
1 'polypeptide(L)'
;MKENGQLRFRVALGNFFTGPGSIARSYRTARTTMMVGKERMPESRSYFYQDLMLPVLLDSLRGGWQANELARPLVRLKAMDNNGLLRRHAAGLVSP
;
A
#
# COMPACT_ATOMS: atom_id res chain seq x y z
N MET A 1 41.38 8.61 -1.51
CA MET A 1 40.20 7.86 -2.02
C MET A 1 38.99 8.36 -1.26
N LYS A 2 38.01 9.00 -1.90
CA LYS A 2 36.78 9.46 -1.20
C LYS A 2 35.90 8.25 -0.95
N GLU A 3 35.82 7.79 0.30
CA GLU A 3 34.80 6.84 0.73
C GLU A 3 33.45 7.56 0.69
N ASN A 4 32.79 7.50 -0.46
CA ASN A 4 31.39 7.88 -0.57
C ASN A 4 30.60 6.86 0.25
N GLY A 5 30.26 7.19 1.50
CA GLY A 5 29.40 6.38 2.34
C GLY A 5 28.15 5.99 1.54
N GLN A 6 27.88 4.69 1.40
CA GLN A 6 26.74 4.22 0.63
C GLN A 6 25.45 4.70 1.31
N LEU A 7 24.86 5.77 0.78
CA LEU A 7 23.65 6.34 1.31
C LEU A 7 22.50 5.33 1.10
N ARG A 8 22.14 4.60 2.15
CA ARG A 8 21.05 3.62 2.12
C ARG A 8 19.75 4.31 2.53
N PHE A 9 19.07 4.92 1.56
CA PHE A 9 17.71 5.43 1.75
C PHE A 9 16.68 4.45 1.18
N ARG A 10 15.45 4.57 1.69
CA ARG A 10 14.27 3.89 1.14
C ARG A 10 13.33 4.95 0.58
N VAL A 11 12.67 4.63 -0.51
CA VAL A 11 11.72 5.52 -1.20
C VAL A 11 10.36 4.84 -1.26
N ALA A 12 9.30 5.63 -1.07
CA ALA A 12 7.94 5.20 -1.34
C ALA A 12 7.22 6.22 -2.21
N LEU A 13 6.44 5.73 -3.17
CA LEU A 13 5.64 6.56 -4.05
C LEU A 13 4.16 6.40 -3.70
N GLY A 14 3.50 7.52 -3.39
CA GLY A 14 2.06 7.60 -3.19
C GLY A 14 1.30 7.64 -4.52
N ASN A 15 -0.01 7.82 -4.45
CA ASN A 15 -0.82 7.94 -5.66
C ASN A 15 -0.99 9.41 -6.10
N PHE A 16 -1.24 9.58 -7.39
CA PHE A 16 -1.71 10.85 -7.93
C PHE A 16 -3.20 11.03 -7.62
N PHE A 17 -3.57 12.23 -7.20
CA PHE A 17 -4.96 12.61 -6.95
C PHE A 17 -5.19 14.01 -7.51
N THR A 18 -6.43 14.29 -7.94
CA THR A 18 -6.87 15.62 -8.39
C THR A 18 -7.83 16.24 -7.37
N GLY A 19 -8.00 17.56 -7.43
CA GLY A 19 -8.92 18.31 -6.57
C GLY A 19 -8.34 18.76 -5.22
N PRO A 20 -9.16 19.41 -4.38
CA PRO A 20 -8.74 19.90 -3.06
C PRO A 20 -8.25 18.78 -2.16
N GLY A 21 -7.15 19.03 -1.43
CA GLY A 21 -6.56 18.04 -0.52
C GLY A 21 -5.81 16.88 -1.19
N SER A 22 -5.66 16.93 -2.51
CA SER A 22 -4.93 15.91 -3.30
C SER A 22 -3.49 15.70 -2.84
N ILE A 23 -2.74 16.77 -2.55
CA ILE A 23 -1.35 16.70 -2.05
C ILE A 23 -1.31 15.98 -0.70
N ALA A 24 -2.19 16.36 0.24
CA ALA A 24 -2.26 15.73 1.54
C ALA A 24 -2.61 14.24 1.43
N ARG A 25 -3.52 13.89 0.53
CA ARG A 25 -3.90 12.50 0.24
C ARG A 25 -2.74 11.72 -0.40
N SER A 26 -2.04 12.32 -1.36
CA SER A 26 -0.86 11.74 -2.01
C SER A 26 0.24 11.46 -0.98
N TYR A 27 0.57 12.44 -0.14
CA TYR A 27 1.52 12.28 0.96
C TYR A 27 1.12 11.19 1.94
N ARG A 28 -0.15 11.15 2.38
CA ARG A 28 -0.65 10.09 3.26
C ARG A 28 -0.46 8.71 2.64
N THR A 29 -0.82 8.55 1.36
CA THR A 29 -0.59 7.27 0.66
C THR A 29 0.89 6.91 0.56
N ALA A 30 1.79 7.86 0.28
CA ALA A 30 3.23 7.61 0.23
C ALA A 30 3.79 7.17 1.60
N ARG A 31 3.38 7.85 2.68
CA ARG A 31 3.80 7.55 4.06
C ARG A 31 3.35 6.16 4.48
N THR A 32 2.09 5.81 4.24
CA THR A 32 1.57 4.49 4.57
C THR A 32 2.18 3.40 3.69
N THR A 33 2.43 3.69 2.40
CA THR A 33 3.17 2.78 1.49
C THR A 33 4.57 2.48 2.01
N MET A 34 5.29 3.47 2.52
CA MET A 34 6.58 3.27 3.18
C MET A 34 6.45 2.33 4.39
N MET A 35 5.48 2.59 5.27
CA MET A 35 5.30 1.79 6.49
C MET A 35 4.97 0.33 6.18
N VAL A 36 3.94 0.10 5.34
CA VAL A 36 3.51 -1.23 4.91
C VAL A 36 4.61 -1.94 4.11
N GLY A 37 5.33 -1.20 3.26
CA GLY A 37 6.44 -1.72 2.47
C GLY A 37 7.59 -2.22 3.34
N LYS A 38 7.98 -1.46 4.38
CA LYS A 38 9.02 -1.86 5.33
C LYS A 38 8.65 -3.13 6.11
N GLU A 39 7.39 -3.26 6.50
CA GLU A 39 6.87 -4.41 7.25
C GLU A 39 6.84 -5.68 6.39
N ARG A 40 6.39 -5.57 5.14
CA ARG A 40 6.17 -6.73 4.26
C ARG A 40 7.38 -7.12 3.42
N MET A 41 8.22 -6.15 3.07
CA MET A 41 9.34 -6.31 2.15
C MET A 41 10.57 -5.58 2.74
N PRO A 42 11.16 -6.12 3.83
CA PRO A 42 12.23 -5.45 4.57
C PRO A 42 13.51 -5.27 3.75
N GLU A 43 13.75 -6.15 2.77
CA GLU A 43 14.93 -6.11 1.88
C GLU A 43 14.77 -5.11 0.72
N SER A 44 13.53 -4.78 0.35
CA SER A 44 13.25 -3.82 -0.71
C SER A 44 13.56 -2.38 -0.26
N ARG A 45 13.97 -1.54 -1.21
CA ARG A 45 14.28 -0.13 -0.96
C ARG A 45 13.31 0.84 -1.65
N SER A 46 12.48 0.34 -2.55
CA SER A 46 11.46 1.09 -3.28
C SER A 46 10.10 0.44 -3.05
N TYR A 47 9.11 1.27 -2.73
CA TYR A 47 7.74 0.81 -2.46
C TYR A 47 6.76 1.64 -3.28
N PHE A 48 5.90 1.00 -4.07
CA PHE A 48 4.91 1.68 -4.88
C PHE A 48 3.52 1.43 -4.33
N TYR A 49 2.70 2.48 -4.31
CA TYR A 49 1.32 2.38 -3.84
C TYR A 49 0.52 1.36 -4.64
N GLN A 50 0.76 1.23 -5.95
CA GLN A 50 0.04 0.32 -6.84
C GLN A 50 0.25 -1.14 -6.45
N ASP A 51 1.46 -1.49 -5.99
CA ASP A 51 1.79 -2.85 -5.54
C ASP A 51 1.25 -3.15 -4.13
N LEU A 52 1.01 -2.10 -3.35
CA LEU A 52 0.60 -2.18 -1.94
C LEU A 52 -0.77 -1.54 -1.67
N MET A 53 -1.58 -1.36 -2.70
CA MET A 53 -2.80 -0.54 -2.63
C MET A 53 -3.74 -1.03 -1.54
N LEU A 54 -4.06 -2.34 -1.56
CA LEU A 54 -4.97 -2.95 -0.60
C LEU A 54 -4.49 -2.82 0.86
N PRO A 55 -3.28 -3.25 1.22
CA PRO A 55 -2.82 -3.11 2.60
C PRO A 55 -2.64 -1.65 3.04
N VAL A 56 -2.27 -0.73 2.14
CA VAL A 56 -2.18 0.70 2.45
C VAL A 56 -3.56 1.31 2.76
N LEU A 57 -4.58 0.92 1.99
CA LEU A 57 -5.95 1.36 2.24
C LEU A 57 -6.49 0.81 3.57
N LEU A 58 -6.26 -0.47 3.85
CA LEU A 58 -6.68 -1.09 5.11
C LEU A 58 -5.99 -0.46 6.32
N ASP A 59 -4.69 -0.16 6.21
CA ASP A 59 -3.97 0.53 7.27
C ASP A 59 -4.52 1.94 7.54
N SER A 60 -4.87 2.66 6.47
CA SER A 60 -5.49 3.99 6.58
C SER A 60 -6.88 3.96 7.24
N LEU A 61 -7.54 2.80 7.28
CA LEU A 61 -8.83 2.61 7.93
C LEU A 61 -8.70 2.25 9.42
N ARG A 62 -7.52 1.81 9.91
CA ARG A 62 -7.28 1.27 11.29
C ARG A 62 -7.76 2.14 12.46
N GLY A 63 -8.26 3.36 12.23
CA GLY A 63 -8.91 4.21 13.24
C GLY A 63 -10.43 4.00 13.43
N GLY A 64 -11.11 3.13 12.67
CA GLY A 64 -12.56 2.90 12.79
C GLY A 64 -12.97 1.42 12.75
N TRP A 65 -14.15 1.09 13.29
CA TRP A 65 -14.68 -0.28 13.32
C TRP A 65 -14.92 -0.85 11.91
N GLN A 66 -15.17 0.02 10.93
CA GLN A 66 -15.36 -0.33 9.52
C GLN A 66 -14.11 -0.98 8.91
N ALA A 67 -12.90 -0.66 9.41
CA ALA A 67 -11.66 -1.28 8.95
C ALA A 67 -11.59 -2.76 9.32
N ASN A 68 -12.01 -3.09 10.53
CA ASN A 68 -12.02 -4.45 11.04
C ASN A 68 -13.06 -5.29 10.31
N GLU A 69 -14.24 -4.71 10.05
CA GLU A 69 -15.29 -5.37 9.28
C GLU A 69 -14.91 -5.55 7.79
N LEU A 70 -14.22 -4.59 7.17
CA LEU A 70 -13.74 -4.73 5.79
C LEU A 70 -12.54 -5.69 5.70
N ALA A 71 -11.68 -5.72 6.72
CA ALA A 71 -10.52 -6.61 6.76
C ALA A 71 -10.91 -8.09 6.88
N ARG A 72 -12.00 -8.42 7.59
CA ARG A 72 -12.49 -9.81 7.78
C ARG A 72 -12.73 -10.57 6.46
N PRO A 73 -13.54 -10.07 5.51
CA PRO A 73 -13.73 -10.75 4.23
C PRO A 73 -12.46 -10.76 3.39
N LEU A 74 -11.63 -9.71 3.45
CA LEU A 74 -10.39 -9.62 2.67
C LEU A 74 -9.30 -10.58 3.16
N VAL A 75 -9.19 -10.79 4.47
CA VAL A 75 -8.29 -11.79 5.06
C VAL A 75 -8.75 -13.20 4.70
N ARG A 76 -10.07 -13.46 4.76
CA ARG A 76 -10.65 -14.73 4.31
C ARG A 76 -10.39 -14.97 2.82
N LEU A 77 -10.58 -13.93 1.99
CA LEU A 77 -10.28 -13.99 0.56
C LEU A 77 -8.79 -14.30 0.31
N LYS A 78 -7.88 -13.63 1.05
CA LYS A 78 -6.43 -13.87 0.95
C LYS A 78 -6.04 -15.29 1.38
N ALA A 79 -6.69 -15.85 2.39
CA ALA A 79 -6.43 -17.21 2.87
C ALA A 79 -6.97 -18.29 1.92
N MET A 80 -8.04 -17.99 1.17
CA MET A 80 -8.63 -18.90 0.19
C MET A 80 -8.04 -18.74 -1.22
N ASP A 81 -7.20 -17.74 -1.45
CA ASP A 81 -6.57 -17.42 -2.74
C ASP A 81 -5.26 -18.20 -2.95
N ASN A 82 -5.38 -19.51 -3.21
CA ASN A 82 -4.25 -20.39 -3.53
C ASN A 82 -3.59 -20.12 -4.89
N ASN A 83 -4.26 -19.39 -5.81
CA ASN A 83 -3.82 -19.19 -7.20
C ASN A 83 -3.81 -17.72 -7.69
N GLY A 84 -4.00 -16.73 -6.82
CA GLY A 84 -3.96 -15.30 -7.18
C GLY A 84 -5.10 -14.81 -8.08
N LEU A 85 -6.11 -15.65 -8.35
CA LEU A 85 -7.21 -15.39 -9.29
C LEU A 85 -8.19 -14.36 -8.75
N LEU A 86 -8.46 -14.38 -7.44
CA LEU A 86 -9.47 -13.50 -6.83
C LEU A 86 -9.00 -12.05 -6.71
N ARG A 87 -7.68 -11.82 -6.58
CA ARG A 87 -7.09 -10.46 -6.60
C ARG A 87 -7.26 -9.77 -7.96
N ARG A 88 -7.24 -10.54 -9.05
CA ARG A 88 -7.39 -10.00 -10.41
C ARG A 88 -8.82 -9.53 -10.71
N HIS A 89 -9.83 -10.26 -10.23
CA HIS A 89 -11.22 -9.89 -10.46
C HIS A 89 -11.70 -8.72 -9.58
N ALA A 90 -11.26 -8.64 -8.32
CA ALA A 90 -11.61 -7.50 -7.46
C ALA A 90 -10.98 -6.17 -7.94
N ALA A 91 -9.80 -6.21 -8.55
CA ALA A 91 -9.19 -5.04 -9.19
C ALA A 91 -9.98 -4.55 -10.42
N GLY A 92 -10.70 -5.45 -11.10
CA GLY A 92 -11.54 -5.12 -12.26
C GLY A 92 -12.84 -4.38 -11.93
N LEU A 93 -13.27 -4.34 -10.66
CA LEU A 93 -14.46 -3.59 -10.23
C LEU A 93 -14.14 -2.16 -9.76
N VAL A 94 -12.87 -1.75 -9.79
CA VAL A 94 -12.40 -0.40 -9.43
C VAL A 94 -11.63 0.23 -10.60
N SER A 95 -12.12 0.02 -11.82
CA SER A 95 -11.74 0.81 -13.00
C SER A 95 -13.04 1.22 -13.71
N PRO A 96 -13.17 2.49 -14.14
CA PRO A 96 -14.36 2.98 -14.82
C PRO A 96 -14.59 2.31 -16.18
#